data_AF-A0A2H1IT24-F1
#
_entry.id   AF-A0A2H1IT24-F1
#
_cell.length_a   1.000
_cell.length_b   1.000
_cell.length_c   1.000
_cell.angle_alpha   90.00
_cell.angle_beta   90.00
_cell.angle_gamma   90.00
#
_symmetry.space_group_name_H-M   'P 1'
#
loop_
_entity.id
_entity.type
_entity.pdbx_description
1 polymer ?
#
loop_
_entity_poly.entity_id
_entity_poly.type
_entity_poly.pdbx_seq_one_letter_code
_entity_poly.pdbx_strand_id
1 'polypeptide(L)'
;MPKPSRVVESARFEAYPEHVAVACEDIFQAAATALSRGLDFLPVPQNYYEDLDSRFDLDLEFLQRLQENHVLYDRDEHGEFLHFYTSTIGSVFFEMIERRGDYLGFGAPDAPVRLAAQHRKNSQRGA
;
A
#
# COMPACT_ATOMS: atom_id res chain seq x y z
N MET A 1 -5.70 -50.67 -25.97
CA MET A 1 -6.23 -49.30 -26.02
C MET A 1 -5.43 -48.44 -25.06
N PRO A 2 -4.79 -47.34 -25.48
CA PRO A 2 -4.13 -46.41 -24.56
C PRO A 2 -5.18 -45.63 -23.76
N LYS A 3 -4.91 -45.36 -22.48
CA LYS A 3 -5.74 -44.50 -21.61
C LYS A 3 -5.69 -43.05 -22.12
N PRO A 4 -6.79 -42.28 -22.01
CA PRO A 4 -6.78 -40.88 -22.39
C PRO A 4 -5.83 -40.10 -21.49
N SER A 5 -4.93 -39.33 -22.09
CA SER A 5 -4.07 -38.37 -21.41
C SER A 5 -4.95 -37.30 -20.76
N ARG A 6 -4.89 -37.21 -19.43
CA ARG A 6 -5.56 -36.16 -18.68
C ARG A 6 -4.82 -34.86 -18.95
N VAL A 7 -5.43 -33.96 -19.71
CA VAL A 7 -4.98 -32.56 -19.81
C VAL A 7 -5.09 -32.00 -18.40
N VAL A 8 -3.95 -31.75 -17.77
CA VAL A 8 -3.90 -30.99 -16.52
C VAL A 8 -4.02 -29.53 -16.94
N GLU A 9 -5.24 -29.02 -16.89
CA GLU A 9 -5.48 -27.59 -16.98
C GLU A 9 -4.70 -26.95 -15.83
N SER A 10 -3.70 -26.12 -16.16
CA SER A 10 -2.92 -25.41 -15.16
C SER A 10 -3.88 -24.46 -14.45
N ALA A 11 -4.34 -24.83 -13.26
CA ALA A 11 -5.01 -23.89 -12.39
C ALA A 11 -4.09 -22.68 -12.26
N ARG A 12 -4.54 -21.51 -12.77
CA ARG A 12 -3.88 -20.26 -12.41
C ARG A 12 -4.04 -20.16 -10.91
N PHE A 13 -2.95 -20.41 -10.19
CA PHE A 13 -2.86 -19.96 -8.81
C PHE A 13 -2.95 -18.44 -8.89
N GLU A 14 -4.10 -17.88 -8.54
CA GLU A 14 -4.20 -16.47 -8.20
C GLU A 14 -3.38 -16.27 -6.91
N ALA A 15 -2.06 -16.20 -7.07
CA ALA A 15 -1.18 -15.92 -5.96
C ALA A 15 -1.41 -14.46 -5.55
N TYR A 16 -1.79 -14.26 -4.29
CA TYR A 16 -1.84 -12.92 -3.72
C TYR A 16 -0.44 -12.31 -3.78
N PRO A 17 -0.30 -11.05 -4.22
CA PRO A 17 0.97 -10.38 -4.18
C PRO A 17 1.49 -10.34 -2.74
N GLU A 18 2.77 -10.68 -2.57
CA GLU A 18 3.49 -10.56 -1.29
C GLU A 18 4.24 -9.22 -1.24
N HIS A 19 4.69 -8.81 -0.06
CA HIS A 19 5.47 -7.57 0.05
C HIS A 19 6.69 -7.66 0.94
N VAL A 20 7.61 -6.73 0.65
CA VAL A 20 8.75 -6.42 1.51
C VAL A 20 8.56 -5.00 2.04
N ALA A 21 8.52 -4.88 3.36
CA ALA A 21 8.53 -3.60 4.05
C ALA A 21 9.97 -3.12 4.26
N VAL A 22 10.24 -1.87 3.90
CA VAL A 22 11.55 -1.23 4.03
C VAL A 22 11.41 -0.01 4.91
N ALA A 23 12.14 0.02 6.03
CA ALA A 23 12.13 1.15 6.94
C ALA A 23 12.89 2.35 6.37
N CYS A 24 12.42 3.55 6.68
CA CYS A 24 13.08 4.81 6.36
C CYS A 24 12.92 5.82 7.51
N GLU A 25 13.78 6.85 7.52
CA GLU A 25 13.79 7.90 8.56
C GLU A 25 12.89 9.11 8.19
N ASP A 26 12.60 9.30 6.90
CA ASP A 26 11.71 10.35 6.41
C ASP A 26 10.89 9.83 5.22
N ILE A 27 9.65 9.42 5.51
CA ILE A 27 8.72 8.84 4.54
C ILE A 27 8.34 9.83 3.44
N PHE A 28 8.29 11.12 3.76
CA PHE A 28 7.88 12.14 2.81
C PHE A 28 9.00 12.46 1.84
N GLN A 29 10.24 12.53 2.31
CA GLN A 29 11.41 12.63 1.42
C GLN A 29 11.52 11.38 0.54
N ALA A 30 11.31 10.18 1.12
CA ALA A 30 11.31 8.93 0.37
C ALA A 30 10.22 8.90 -0.70
N ALA A 31 8.99 9.28 -0.36
CA ALA A 31 7.86 9.34 -1.29
C ALA A 31 8.10 10.36 -2.41
N ALA A 32 8.46 11.60 -2.08
CA ALA A 32 8.76 12.65 -3.06
C ALA A 32 9.90 12.23 -4.01
N THR A 33 10.97 11.62 -3.47
CA THR A 33 12.07 11.11 -4.28
C THR A 33 11.60 10.00 -5.22
N ALA A 34 10.82 9.05 -4.72
CA ALA A 34 10.29 7.93 -5.51
C ALA A 34 9.37 8.42 -6.64
N LEU A 35 8.44 9.34 -6.34
CA LEU A 35 7.56 9.97 -7.32
C LEU A 35 8.35 10.74 -8.38
N SER A 36 9.36 11.53 -7.99
CA SER A 36 10.20 12.27 -8.93
C SER A 36 11.00 11.36 -9.88
N ARG A 37 11.27 10.12 -9.46
CA ARG A 37 11.95 9.09 -10.27
C ARG A 37 10.98 8.24 -11.09
N GLY A 38 9.67 8.53 -11.04
CA GLY A 38 8.64 7.85 -11.81
C GLY A 38 8.19 6.51 -11.23
N LEU A 39 8.39 6.29 -9.92
CA LEU A 39 7.86 5.09 -9.27
C LEU A 39 6.32 5.15 -9.27
N ASP A 40 5.70 4.05 -9.68
CA ASP A 40 4.25 3.88 -9.78
C ASP A 40 3.70 3.38 -8.44
N PHE A 41 2.94 4.22 -7.74
CA PHE A 41 2.38 3.92 -6.41
C PHE A 41 1.02 3.21 -6.54
N LEU A 42 0.54 2.61 -5.47
CA LEU A 42 -0.88 2.29 -5.37
C LEU A 42 -1.67 3.57 -5.05
N PRO A 43 -2.75 3.87 -5.79
CA PRO A 43 -3.53 5.07 -5.53
C PRO A 43 -4.33 4.93 -4.24
N VAL A 44 -4.25 5.95 -3.40
CA VAL A 44 -5.08 6.10 -2.19
C VAL A 44 -6.25 7.04 -2.52
N PRO A 45 -7.51 6.65 -2.27
CA PRO A 45 -8.66 7.46 -2.64
C PRO A 45 -8.85 8.65 -1.68
N GLN A 46 -9.41 9.76 -2.16
CA GLN A 46 -9.58 10.99 -1.38
C GLN A 46 -10.30 10.78 -0.04
N ASN A 47 -11.35 9.96 -0.05
CA ASN A 47 -12.17 9.69 1.12
C ASN A 47 -11.41 8.99 2.26
N TYR A 48 -10.23 8.42 1.99
CA TYR A 48 -9.34 7.91 3.03
C TYR A 48 -8.81 9.04 3.91
N TYR A 49 -8.38 10.15 3.30
CA TYR A 49 -7.86 11.31 4.02
C TYR A 49 -8.96 12.04 4.80
N GLU A 50 -10.19 12.08 4.25
CA GLU A 50 -11.37 12.59 4.96
C GLU A 50 -11.71 11.74 6.21
N ASP A 51 -11.55 10.42 6.13
CA ASP A 51 -11.71 9.52 7.27
C ASP A 51 -10.59 9.69 8.32
N LEU A 52 -9.34 9.86 7.88
CA LEU A 52 -8.22 10.11 8.80
C LEU A 52 -8.42 11.37 9.63
N ASP A 53 -8.86 12.46 9.00
CA ASP A 53 -9.18 13.71 9.69
C ASP A 53 -10.25 13.49 10.76
N SER A 54 -11.31 12.77 10.40
CA SER A 54 -12.41 12.44 11.33
C SER A 54 -11.97 11.56 12.51
N ARG A 55 -10.97 10.70 12.32
CA ARG A 55 -10.48 9.76 13.35
C ARG A 55 -9.43 10.35 14.28
N PHE A 56 -8.59 11.23 13.75
CA PHE A 56 -7.37 11.67 14.42
C PHE A 56 -7.26 13.18 14.64
N ASP A 57 -8.18 13.97 14.08
CA ASP A 57 -8.19 15.45 14.16
C ASP A 57 -6.83 16.02 13.76
N LEU A 58 -6.41 15.72 12.52
CA LEU A 58 -5.06 16.03 12.04
C LEU A 58 -4.96 17.48 11.60
N ASP A 59 -3.76 18.06 11.75
CA ASP A 59 -3.49 19.37 11.16
C ASP A 59 -3.64 19.32 9.63
N LEU A 60 -4.24 20.37 9.06
CA LEU A 60 -4.56 20.43 7.63
C LEU A 60 -3.31 20.35 6.73
N GLU A 61 -2.19 20.96 7.14
CA GLU A 61 -0.93 20.89 6.40
C GLU A 61 -0.39 19.47 6.39
N PHE A 62 -0.48 18.77 7.53
CA PHE A 62 -0.07 17.38 7.62
C PHE A 62 -0.95 16.47 6.75
N LEU A 63 -2.27 16.66 6.78
CA LEU A 63 -3.21 15.89 5.96
C LEU A 63 -2.95 16.09 4.46
N GLN A 64 -2.73 17.34 4.02
CA GLN A 64 -2.37 17.64 2.63
C GLN A 64 -1.07 16.94 2.24
N ARG A 65 -0.06 16.97 3.11
CA ARG A 65 1.22 16.32 2.87
C ARG A 65 1.10 14.80 2.74
N LEU A 66 0.23 14.16 3.54
CA LEU A 66 -0.10 12.74 3.41
C LEU A 66 -0.74 12.46 2.04
N GLN A 67 -1.70 13.27 1.64
CA GLN A 67 -2.43 13.12 0.38
C GLN A 67 -1.54 13.28 -0.85
N GLU A 68 -0.74 14.35 -0.91
CA GLU A 68 0.16 14.64 -2.02
C GLU A 68 1.20 13.53 -2.26
N ASN A 69 1.59 12.84 -1.19
CA ASN A 69 2.61 11.80 -1.23
C ASN A 69 2.05 10.38 -1.22
N HIS A 70 0.73 10.21 -1.30
CA HIS A 70 0.06 8.91 -1.21
C HIS A 70 0.41 8.10 0.05
N VAL A 71 0.69 8.81 1.15
CA VAL A 71 1.07 8.22 2.43
C VAL A 71 -0.19 7.89 3.22
N LEU A 72 -0.23 6.68 3.78
CA LEU A 72 -1.21 6.19 4.71
C LEU A 72 -0.70 6.41 6.15
N TYR A 73 -1.63 6.50 7.11
CA TYR A 73 -1.34 6.91 8.48
C TYR A 73 -2.17 6.11 9.50
N ASP A 74 -1.49 5.66 10.55
CA ASP A 74 -2.10 5.11 11.75
C ASP A 74 -1.42 5.68 13.00
N ARG A 75 -2.13 5.71 14.13
CA ARG A 75 -1.61 6.21 15.40
C ARG A 75 -2.25 5.48 16.57
N ASP A 76 -1.43 5.16 17.57
CA ASP A 76 -1.86 4.68 18.88
C ASP A 76 -1.33 5.61 20.00
N GLU A 77 -1.46 5.17 21.25
CA GLU A 77 -0.99 5.94 22.41
C GLU A 77 0.55 6.01 22.53
N HIS A 78 1.28 5.19 21.78
CA HIS A 78 2.74 5.05 21.86
C HIS A 78 3.46 5.73 20.68
N GLY A 79 2.79 5.90 19.55
CA GLY A 79 3.40 6.56 18.40
C GLY A 79 2.57 6.57 17.13
N GLU A 80 3.24 6.88 16.03
CA GLU A 80 2.64 7.00 14.70
C GLU A 80 3.29 6.04 13.72
N PHE A 81 2.52 5.67 12.71
CA PHE A 81 2.94 4.83 11.61
C PHE A 81 2.58 5.49 10.30
N LEU A 82 3.59 5.72 9.47
CA LEU A 82 3.43 6.29 8.13
C LEU A 82 3.96 5.29 7.13
N HIS A 83 3.24 5.09 6.05
CA HIS A 83 3.66 4.14 5.03
C HIS A 83 3.05 4.43 3.66
N PHE A 84 3.69 3.94 2.60
CA PHE A 84 3.11 3.93 1.27
C PHE A 84 3.46 2.64 0.53
N TYR A 85 2.66 2.32 -0.48
CA TYR A 85 2.83 1.10 -1.28
C TYR A 85 3.20 1.41 -2.72
N THR A 86 4.12 0.64 -3.27
CA THR A 86 4.33 0.60 -4.71
C THR A 86 3.23 -0.21 -5.38
N SER A 87 3.00 0.04 -6.68
CA SER A 87 2.30 -0.90 -7.54
C SER A 87 3.01 -2.26 -7.56
N THR A 88 2.25 -3.33 -7.82
CA THR A 88 2.78 -4.70 -7.89
C THR A 88 3.69 -4.88 -9.12
N ILE A 89 4.86 -5.47 -8.88
CA ILE A 89 5.86 -5.86 -9.87
C ILE A 89 5.93 -7.40 -9.88
N GLY A 90 5.36 -8.02 -10.91
CA GLY A 90 5.21 -9.48 -10.95
C GLY A 90 4.29 -9.96 -9.83
N SER A 91 4.85 -10.62 -8.81
CA SER A 91 4.13 -11.11 -7.63
C SER A 91 4.51 -10.39 -6.32
N VAL A 92 5.32 -9.33 -6.40
CA VAL A 92 5.82 -8.61 -5.22
C VAL A 92 5.50 -7.13 -5.33
N PHE A 93 5.17 -6.48 -4.21
CA PHE A 93 5.16 -5.03 -4.08
C PHE A 93 6.02 -4.61 -2.88
N PHE A 94 6.37 -3.33 -2.80
CA PHE A 94 7.14 -2.79 -1.69
C PHE A 94 6.28 -1.87 -0.86
N GLU A 95 6.55 -1.88 0.44
CA GLU A 95 5.99 -0.94 1.40
C GLU A 95 7.15 -0.16 2.01
N MET A 96 7.10 1.16 1.91
CA MET A 96 8.03 2.00 2.68
C MET A 96 7.36 2.36 3.99
N ILE A 97 8.07 2.24 5.11
CA ILE A 97 7.52 2.51 6.43
C ILE A 97 8.40 3.48 7.22
N GLU A 98 7.75 4.32 8.02
CA GLU A 98 8.37 5.14 9.06
C GLU A 98 7.55 4.94 10.34
N ARG A 99 8.23 4.62 11.44
CA ARG A 99 7.65 4.53 12.78
C ARG A 99 8.17 5.71 13.59
N ARG A 100 7.26 6.45 14.20
CA ARG A 100 7.59 7.56 15.11
C ARG A 100 7.16 7.20 16.51
N GLY A 101 8.00 7.51 17.50
CA GLY A 101 7.78 7.04 18.87
C GLY A 101 7.88 5.51 18.96
N ASP A 102 7.08 4.92 19.84
CA ASP A 102 7.13 3.49 20.17
C ASP A 102 5.96 2.72 19.53
N TYR A 103 5.50 3.12 18.33
CA TYR A 103 4.41 2.42 17.63
C TYR A 103 4.82 1.00 17.22
N LEU A 104 4.12 -0.01 17.77
CA LEU A 104 4.39 -1.44 17.53
C LEU A 104 3.35 -2.14 16.63
N GLY A 105 2.32 -1.42 16.20
CA GLY A 105 1.28 -1.94 15.31
C GLY A 105 1.75 -2.23 13.88
N PHE A 106 0.81 -2.60 13.01
CA PHE A 106 1.10 -3.00 11.62
C PHE A 106 0.30 -2.19 10.57
N GLY A 107 -0.36 -1.09 10.94
CA GLY A 107 -1.25 -0.37 10.02
C GLY A 107 -2.41 -1.24 9.53
N ALA A 108 -2.97 -2.10 10.40
CA ALA A 108 -4.04 -3.02 10.02
C ALA A 108 -5.28 -2.32 9.42
N PRO A 109 -5.70 -1.12 9.88
CA PRO A 109 -6.80 -0.36 9.28
C PRO A 109 -6.59 -0.01 7.79
N ASP A 110 -5.34 0.03 7.32
CA ASP A 110 -4.98 0.44 5.97
C ASP A 110 -4.99 -0.73 4.96
N ALA A 111 -4.99 -1.97 5.45
CA ALA A 111 -4.98 -3.16 4.60
C ALA A 111 -6.18 -3.24 3.61
N PRO A 112 -7.43 -2.91 3.99
CA PRO A 112 -8.55 -2.86 3.04
C PRO A 112 -8.35 -1.84 1.92
N VAL A 113 -7.75 -0.68 2.22
CA VAL A 113 -7.47 0.39 1.24
C VAL A 113 -6.48 -0.13 0.21
N ARG A 114 -5.39 -0.76 0.67
CA ARG A 114 -4.40 -1.42 -0.21
C ARG A 114 -5.05 -2.49 -1.09
N LEU A 115 -5.81 -3.41 -0.50
CA LEU A 115 -6.44 -4.51 -1.25
C LEU A 115 -7.38 -3.98 -2.34
N ALA A 116 -8.16 -2.95 -2.04
CA ALA A 116 -9.03 -2.30 -3.03
C ALA A 116 -8.24 -1.59 -4.13
N ALA A 117 -7.11 -0.95 -3.81
CA ALA A 117 -6.23 -0.32 -4.78
C ALA A 117 -5.57 -1.37 -5.71
N GLN A 118 -5.06 -2.47 -5.14
CA GLN A 118 -4.46 -3.59 -5.89
C GLN A 118 -5.48 -4.23 -6.82
N HIS A 119 -6.70 -4.50 -6.34
CA HIS A 119 -7.77 -5.07 -7.16
C HIS A 119 -8.05 -4.16 -8.38
N ARG A 120 -8.24 -2.85 -8.15
CA ARG A 120 -8.50 -1.89 -9.24
C ARG A 120 -7.37 -1.84 -10.27
N LYS A 121 -6.10 -1.80 -9.83
CA LYS A 121 -4.92 -1.84 -10.71
C LYS A 121 -4.81 -3.13 -11.51
N ASN A 122 -5.03 -4.28 -10.87
CA ASN A 122 -4.92 -5.58 -11.51
C ASN A 122 -6.03 -5.81 -12.54
N SER A 123 -7.26 -5.39 -12.25
CA SER A 123 -8.36 -5.44 -13.22
C SER A 123 -8.10 -4.58 -14.45
N GLN A 124 -7.43 -3.43 -14.30
CA GLN A 124 -7.05 -2.55 -15.42
C GLN A 124 -5.93 -3.11 -16.30
N ARG A 125 -5.06 -3.98 -15.76
CA ARG A 125 -3.96 -4.62 -16.51
C ARG A 125 -4.38 -5.88 -17.27
N GLY A 126 -5.54 -6.46 -16.92
CA GLY A 126 -6.09 -7.66 -17.56
C GLY A 126 -7.08 -7.39 -18.70
N ALA A 127 -7.34 -6.11 -19.01
CA ALA A 127 -8.17 -5.64 -20.14
C ALA A 127 -7.27 -5.15 -21.27
#